data_AF-A0A845AQU5-F1
#
_entry.id   AF-A0A845AQU5-F1
#
_cell.length_a   1.000
_cell.length_b   1.000
_cell.length_c   1.000
_cell.angle_alpha   90.00
_cell.angle_beta   90.00
_cell.angle_gamma   90.00
#
_symmetry.space_group_name_H-M   'P 1'
#
loop_
_entity.id
_entity.type
_entity.pdbx_description
1 polymer ?
#
loop_
_entity_poly.entity_id
_entity_poly.type
_entity_poly.pdbx_seq_one_letter_code
_entity_poly.pdbx_strand_id
1 'polypeptide(L)'
;MAMQPNNRFKKLLMAPLLAVALTGGAAAPAQAQIPSALPYIGQKEPQDPLPIDGTWRIRENNELIIIDRGHAYAVDGWVHTVIFRIMPRQVVMADLRERADGTIEGRDLPLMAPITMIPIDDYTLQVTARGLIPITYHLELVEAGEVLQPEAPDQDDSWFSSDDSRDDRRNESKDESWFPADEDG
;
A
#
# COMPACT_ATOMS: atom_id res chain seq x y z
N MET A 1 77.01 29.85 20.52
CA MET A 1 78.41 29.82 20.01
C MET A 1 79.02 28.56 20.63
N ALA A 2 79.36 27.46 19.96
CA ALA A 2 79.85 27.19 18.62
C ALA A 2 79.27 25.82 18.14
N MET A 3 78.85 25.69 16.88
CA MET A 3 79.57 25.08 15.74
C MET A 3 79.32 23.56 15.60
N GLN A 4 78.53 23.21 14.56
CA GLN A 4 78.42 21.86 14.01
C GLN A 4 79.73 21.42 13.33
N PRO A 5 79.94 20.09 13.21
CA PRO A 5 80.46 19.56 11.96
C PRO A 5 79.56 18.49 11.32
N ASN A 6 79.35 18.71 10.02
CA ASN A 6 78.79 17.81 9.02
C ASN A 6 79.74 16.66 8.68
N ASN A 7 79.21 15.49 8.31
CA ASN A 7 79.79 14.53 7.34
C ASN A 7 78.67 13.55 6.93
N ARG A 8 78.02 13.58 5.74
CA ARG A 8 78.46 13.43 4.33
C ARG A 8 79.11 12.07 3.98
N PHE A 9 78.31 11.01 3.82
CA PHE A 9 78.54 9.92 2.84
C PHE A 9 77.16 9.36 2.40
N LYS A 10 76.65 9.75 1.22
CA LYS A 10 76.69 8.99 -0.07
C LYS A 10 76.12 7.57 0.08
N LYS A 11 74.82 7.37 -0.11
CA LYS A 11 74.08 7.03 -1.37
C LYS A 11 74.53 5.73 -2.06
N LEU A 12 73.52 5.05 -2.62
CA LEU A 12 73.44 3.78 -3.38
C LEU A 12 73.10 2.59 -2.48
N LEU A 13 72.12 1.71 -2.74
CA LEU A 13 71.22 1.34 -3.84
C LEU A 13 70.25 0.35 -3.13
N MET A 14 68.93 0.21 -3.32
CA MET A 14 68.12 -0.09 -4.50
C MET A 14 66.67 -0.19 -3.98
N ALA A 15 65.71 0.32 -4.76
CA ALA A 15 64.28 0.02 -4.65
C ALA A 15 63.96 -1.34 -5.33
N PRO A 16 62.71 -1.82 -5.45
CA PRO A 16 61.47 -1.53 -4.71
C PRO A 16 60.80 -2.83 -4.19
N LEU A 17 59.91 -2.75 -3.20
CA LEU A 17 58.80 -3.71 -3.14
C LEU A 17 57.53 -3.00 -2.68
N LEU A 18 56.71 -2.79 -3.69
CA LEU A 18 55.34 -2.36 -3.65
C LEU A 18 54.53 -3.37 -2.83
N ALA A 19 54.07 -2.98 -1.65
CA ALA A 19 52.93 -3.61 -1.01
C ALA A 19 51.88 -2.52 -0.79
N VAL A 20 51.07 -2.30 -1.84
CA VAL A 20 49.77 -1.66 -1.71
C VAL A 20 48.93 -2.60 -0.85
N ALA A 21 48.90 -2.38 0.46
CA ALA A 21 47.83 -2.92 1.29
C ALA A 21 46.60 -2.07 1.00
N LEU A 22 45.83 -2.54 0.01
CA LEU A 22 44.48 -2.09 -0.27
C LEU A 22 43.72 -1.95 1.05
N THR A 23 43.09 -0.78 1.17
CA THR A 23 42.02 -0.43 2.08
C THR A 23 41.01 -1.57 2.22
N GLY A 24 41.25 -2.47 3.17
CA GLY A 24 40.26 -3.42 3.67
C GLY A 24 39.38 -2.70 4.68
N GLY A 25 38.52 -1.80 4.19
CA GLY A 25 37.35 -1.42 4.96
C GLY A 25 36.58 -2.70 5.23
N ALA A 26 36.69 -3.23 6.45
CA ALA A 26 35.80 -4.27 6.90
C ALA A 26 34.40 -3.68 6.82
N ALA A 27 33.67 -4.01 5.76
CA ALA A 27 32.24 -3.86 5.75
C ALA A 27 31.76 -4.59 7.00
N ALA A 28 31.26 -3.85 7.98
CA ALA A 28 30.53 -4.45 9.09
C ALA A 28 29.53 -5.44 8.49
N PRO A 29 29.34 -6.64 9.08
CA PRO A 29 28.36 -7.56 8.55
C PRO A 29 27.03 -6.80 8.51
N ALA A 30 26.48 -6.61 7.30
CA ALA A 30 25.11 -6.18 7.16
C ALA A 30 24.29 -7.22 7.90
N GLN A 31 23.79 -6.87 9.08
CA GLN A 31 22.92 -7.75 9.86
C GLN A 31 21.78 -8.11 8.91
N ALA A 32 21.74 -9.37 8.48
CA ALA A 32 20.73 -9.85 7.56
C ALA A 32 19.38 -9.71 8.26
N GLN A 33 18.66 -8.63 7.95
CA GLN A 33 17.31 -8.41 8.45
C GLN A 33 16.44 -9.56 7.94
N ILE A 34 15.66 -10.15 8.82
CA ILE A 34 14.76 -11.24 8.45
C ILE A 34 13.53 -10.58 7.80
N PRO A 35 13.17 -10.94 6.55
CA PRO A 35 11.93 -10.46 5.95
C PRO A 35 10.76 -10.76 6.88
N SER A 36 9.90 -9.77 7.14
CA SER A 36 8.72 -10.03 7.95
C SER A 36 7.84 -11.05 7.22
N ALA A 37 7.39 -12.10 7.92
CA ALA A 37 6.47 -13.10 7.38
C ALA A 37 5.01 -12.57 7.34
N LEU A 38 4.86 -11.27 7.12
CA LEU A 38 3.56 -10.61 7.09
C LEU A 38 2.88 -10.85 5.75
N PRO A 39 1.56 -11.10 5.73
CA PRO A 39 0.81 -11.23 4.50
C PRO A 39 0.75 -9.89 3.76
N TYR A 40 0.63 -9.95 2.44
CA TYR A 40 0.30 -8.77 1.64
C TYR A 40 -1.21 -8.53 1.64
N ILE A 41 -1.63 -7.28 1.44
CA ILE A 41 -3.06 -6.89 1.49
C ILE A 41 -3.94 -7.72 0.55
N GLY A 42 -3.44 -8.10 -0.64
CA GLY A 42 -4.18 -8.95 -1.59
C GLY A 42 -4.38 -10.41 -1.15
N GLN A 43 -3.86 -10.80 0.01
CA GLN A 43 -4.03 -12.13 0.61
C GLN A 43 -5.05 -12.12 1.77
N LYS A 44 -5.60 -10.95 2.11
CA LYS A 44 -6.62 -10.79 3.13
C LYS A 44 -7.96 -10.51 2.45
N GLU A 45 -9.00 -11.19 2.92
CA GLU A 45 -10.36 -10.89 2.51
C GLU A 45 -10.76 -9.53 3.09
N PRO A 46 -11.27 -8.59 2.27
CA PRO A 46 -11.80 -7.33 2.77
C PRO A 46 -12.96 -7.55 3.75
N GLN A 47 -13.05 -6.70 4.77
CA GLN A 47 -14.18 -6.65 5.70
C GLN A 47 -15.10 -5.45 5.36
N ASP A 48 -16.09 -5.20 6.21
CA ASP A 48 -16.93 -4.01 6.07
C ASP A 48 -16.07 -2.75 6.25
N PRO A 49 -16.37 -1.64 5.53
CA PRO A 49 -15.72 -0.36 5.73
C PRO A 49 -15.85 0.11 7.18
N LEU A 50 -14.79 0.74 7.69
CA LEU A 50 -14.77 1.31 9.04
C LEU A 50 -14.74 2.84 8.98
N PRO A 51 -15.28 3.54 9.99
CA PRO A 51 -15.16 5.01 10.08
C PRO A 51 -13.72 5.52 10.12
N ILE A 52 -12.75 4.65 10.45
CA ILE A 52 -11.32 4.95 10.51
C ILE A 52 -10.56 4.63 9.22
N ASP A 53 -11.25 4.23 8.15
CA ASP A 53 -10.59 3.98 6.86
C ASP A 53 -9.92 5.26 6.34
N GLY A 54 -8.71 5.13 5.82
CA GLY A 54 -7.88 6.26 5.38
C GLY A 54 -6.39 6.03 5.53
N THR A 55 -5.62 7.06 5.19
CA THR A 55 -4.16 7.09 5.35
C THR A 55 -3.81 7.69 6.70
N TRP A 56 -3.01 6.96 7.47
CA TRP A 56 -2.59 7.33 8.81
C TRP A 56 -1.08 7.31 8.95
N ARG A 57 -0.55 8.24 9.75
CA ARG A 57 0.84 8.26 10.19
C ARG A 57 0.94 7.66 11.59
N ILE A 58 1.81 6.68 11.76
CA ILE A 58 2.24 6.22 13.08
C ILE A 58 3.15 7.30 13.67
N ARG A 59 2.70 8.00 14.71
CA ARG A 59 3.38 9.18 15.27
C ARG A 59 4.80 8.86 15.74
N GLU A 60 4.98 7.73 16.41
CA GLU A 60 6.21 7.38 17.13
C GLU A 60 7.39 7.04 16.21
N ASN A 61 7.14 6.66 14.96
CA ASN A 61 8.19 6.35 13.98
C ASN A 61 8.01 7.06 12.63
N ASN A 62 6.97 7.89 12.48
CA ASN A 62 6.66 8.67 11.29
C ASN A 62 6.40 7.81 10.02
N GLU A 63 6.01 6.55 10.19
CA GLU A 63 5.69 5.64 9.09
C GLU A 63 4.22 5.77 8.67
N LEU A 64 3.93 5.52 7.39
CA LEU A 64 2.59 5.62 6.84
C LEU A 64 1.94 4.25 6.62
N ILE A 65 0.66 4.17 6.97
CA ILE A 65 -0.20 3.02 6.74
C ILE A 65 -1.51 3.48 6.08
N ILE A 66 -2.16 2.58 5.35
CA ILE A 66 -3.54 2.73 4.91
C ILE A 66 -4.38 1.74 5.68
N ILE A 67 -5.43 2.23 6.33
CA ILE A 67 -6.52 1.43 6.90
C ILE A 67 -7.62 1.35 5.83
N ASP A 68 -8.00 0.14 5.44
CA ASP A 68 -9.07 -0.12 4.48
C ASP A 68 -9.77 -1.43 4.88
N ARG A 69 -11.10 -1.39 5.03
CA ARG A 69 -11.96 -2.57 5.14
C ARG A 69 -11.43 -3.62 6.13
N GLY A 70 -11.15 -3.17 7.35
CA GLY A 70 -10.74 -4.05 8.45
C GLY A 70 -9.26 -4.43 8.50
N HIS A 71 -8.40 -3.88 7.63
CA HIS A 71 -6.96 -4.14 7.66
C HIS A 71 -6.16 -2.85 7.52
N ALA A 72 -4.96 -2.82 8.13
CA ALA A 72 -3.99 -1.76 7.90
C ALA A 72 -2.74 -2.32 7.22
N TYR A 73 -2.28 -1.66 6.17
CA TYR A 73 -1.08 -2.06 5.43
C TYR A 73 -0.10 -0.91 5.21
N ALA A 74 1.17 -1.27 5.12
CA ALA A 74 2.28 -0.37 4.92
C ALA A 74 2.18 0.39 3.58
N VAL A 75 2.35 1.71 3.60
CA VAL A 75 2.51 2.51 2.37
C VAL A 75 3.91 2.29 1.80
N ASP A 76 4.92 2.56 2.63
CA ASP A 76 6.33 2.37 2.31
C ASP A 76 6.94 1.24 3.16
N GLY A 77 8.17 0.83 2.85
CA GLY A 77 8.88 -0.19 3.63
C GLY A 77 9.75 0.43 4.73
N TRP A 78 9.72 -0.16 5.92
CA TRP A 78 10.54 0.29 7.06
C TRP A 78 11.12 -0.86 7.87
N VAL A 79 12.04 -0.53 8.78
CA VAL A 79 12.65 -1.49 9.71
C VAL A 79 11.93 -1.40 11.04
N HIS A 80 11.26 -2.48 11.45
CA HIS A 80 10.67 -2.63 12.76
C HIS A 80 11.68 -3.32 13.70
N THR A 81 12.02 -2.65 14.81
CA THR A 81 12.85 -3.18 15.92
C THR A 81 14.18 -3.82 15.50
N VAL A 82 14.90 -3.24 14.53
CA VAL A 82 16.23 -3.68 14.00
C VAL A 82 16.23 -5.04 13.29
N ILE A 83 15.29 -5.92 13.59
CA ILE A 83 15.28 -7.33 13.17
C ILE A 83 14.39 -7.54 11.94
N PHE A 84 13.24 -6.86 11.87
CA PHE A 84 12.22 -7.11 10.85
C PHE A 84 12.18 -5.99 9.83
N ARG A 85 12.14 -6.35 8.54
CA ARG A 85 11.82 -5.42 7.47
C ARG A 85 10.37 -5.60 7.05
N ILE A 86 9.59 -4.53 7.19
CA ILE A 86 8.23 -4.41 6.66
C ILE A 86 8.36 -3.85 5.24
N MET A 87 7.68 -4.50 4.30
CA MET A 87 7.67 -4.16 2.89
C MET A 87 6.38 -3.39 2.55
N PRO A 88 6.40 -2.54 1.50
CA PRO A 88 5.18 -1.90 1.02
C PRO A 88 4.06 -2.92 0.79
N ARG A 89 2.82 -2.54 1.14
CA ARG A 89 1.60 -3.34 1.03
C ARG A 89 1.55 -4.59 1.94
N GLN A 90 2.50 -4.79 2.84
CA GLN A 90 2.37 -5.79 3.89
C GLN A 90 1.39 -5.31 4.95
N VAL A 91 0.53 -6.22 5.40
CA VAL A 91 -0.47 -5.98 6.44
C VAL A 91 0.24 -5.93 7.78
N VAL A 92 0.05 -4.82 8.49
CA VAL A 92 0.62 -4.58 9.82
C VAL A 92 -0.42 -4.65 10.92
N MET A 93 -1.69 -4.38 10.60
CA MET A 93 -2.81 -4.66 11.49
C MET A 93 -3.92 -5.38 10.72
N ALA A 94 -4.60 -6.31 11.37
CA ALA A 94 -5.62 -7.12 10.73
C ALA A 94 -6.84 -7.36 11.63
N ASP A 95 -7.95 -7.65 10.96
CA ASP A 95 -9.23 -8.01 11.59
C ASP A 95 -9.75 -6.90 12.51
N LEU A 96 -9.60 -5.65 12.05
CA LEU A 96 -10.10 -4.47 12.72
C LEU A 96 -11.63 -4.47 12.69
N ARG A 97 -12.26 -4.30 13.85
CA ARG A 97 -13.72 -4.30 14.01
C ARG A 97 -14.13 -3.25 15.02
N GLU A 98 -15.09 -2.42 14.63
CA GLU A 98 -15.73 -1.49 15.55
C GLU A 98 -16.61 -2.23 16.56
N ARG A 99 -16.59 -1.76 17.80
CA ARG A 99 -17.41 -2.22 18.91
C ARG A 99 -18.54 -1.23 19.15
N ALA A 100 -19.57 -1.66 19.87
CA ALA A 100 -20.74 -0.84 20.15
C ALA A 100 -20.44 0.44 20.96
N ASP A 101 -19.28 0.51 21.62
CA ASP A 101 -18.82 1.66 22.39
C ASP A 101 -17.92 2.61 21.57
N GLY A 102 -17.80 2.39 20.26
CA GLY A 102 -16.97 3.19 19.34
C GLY A 102 -15.47 2.86 19.39
N THR A 103 -15.06 1.87 20.19
CA THR A 103 -13.67 1.37 20.16
C THR A 103 -13.47 0.43 18.97
N ILE A 104 -12.24 0.35 18.47
CA ILE A 104 -11.87 -0.62 17.43
C ILE A 104 -10.96 -1.69 18.05
N GLU A 105 -11.23 -2.96 17.79
CA GLU A 105 -10.35 -4.05 18.18
C GLU A 105 -9.76 -4.76 16.98
N GLY A 106 -8.59 -5.36 17.14
CA GLY A 106 -7.98 -6.20 16.11
C GLY A 106 -6.64 -6.79 16.55
N ARG A 107 -5.72 -6.99 15.60
CA ARG A 107 -4.39 -7.53 15.87
C ARG A 107 -3.30 -6.68 15.22
N ASP A 108 -2.25 -6.40 15.97
CA ASP A 108 -0.96 -5.88 15.48
C ASP A 108 -0.06 -7.08 15.15
N LEU A 109 0.25 -7.24 13.87
CA LEU A 109 0.96 -8.41 13.37
C LEU A 109 2.48 -8.34 13.65
N PRO A 110 3.18 -7.20 13.49
CA PRO A 110 4.57 -7.05 13.93
C PRO A 110 4.77 -7.34 15.41
N LEU A 111 3.86 -6.87 16.26
CA LEU A 111 3.93 -7.11 17.72
C LEU A 111 3.31 -8.44 18.14
N MET A 112 2.68 -9.17 17.20
CA MET A 112 1.96 -10.42 17.45
C MET A 112 0.96 -10.31 18.62
N ALA A 113 0.28 -9.17 18.74
CA ALA A 113 -0.52 -8.82 19.90
C ALA A 113 -1.93 -8.37 19.51
N PRO A 114 -2.96 -8.64 20.34
CA PRO A 114 -4.25 -8.00 20.17
C PRO A 114 -4.12 -6.50 20.48
N ILE A 115 -4.84 -5.68 19.71
CA ILE A 115 -4.90 -4.23 19.88
C ILE A 115 -6.32 -3.76 20.18
N THR A 116 -6.39 -2.66 20.91
CA THR A 116 -7.58 -1.83 21.04
C THR A 116 -7.19 -0.41 20.62
N MET A 117 -8.02 0.20 19.77
CA MET A 117 -7.90 1.58 19.32
C MET A 117 -9.04 2.40 19.88
N ILE A 118 -8.71 3.58 20.37
CA ILE A 118 -9.66 4.53 20.94
C ILE A 118 -9.47 5.86 20.21
N PRO A 119 -10.51 6.40 19.56
CA PRO A 119 -10.48 7.76 19.06
C PRO A 119 -10.27 8.75 20.21
N ILE A 120 -9.21 9.55 20.13
CA ILE A 120 -8.99 10.68 21.05
C ILE A 120 -9.76 11.90 20.53
N ASP A 121 -9.70 12.11 19.22
CA ASP A 121 -10.39 13.14 18.45
C ASP A 121 -10.55 12.67 16.99
N ASP A 122 -11.10 13.52 16.12
CA ASP A 122 -11.36 13.22 14.70
C ASP A 122 -10.09 12.90 13.89
N TYR A 123 -8.90 13.25 14.39
CA TYR A 123 -7.63 13.13 13.68
C TYR A 123 -6.62 12.23 14.38
N THR A 124 -6.94 11.71 15.56
CA THR A 124 -6.00 10.97 16.39
C THR A 124 -6.64 9.70 16.97
N LEU A 125 -6.01 8.55 16.69
CA LEU A 125 -6.31 7.28 17.37
C LEU A 125 -5.20 6.95 18.35
N GLN A 126 -5.56 6.54 19.56
CA GLN A 126 -4.63 5.86 20.47
C GLN A 126 -4.75 4.36 20.26
N VAL A 127 -3.63 3.69 19.98
CA VAL A 127 -3.57 2.23 19.84
C VAL A 127 -2.85 1.64 21.03
N THR A 128 -3.43 0.60 21.64
CA THR A 128 -2.81 -0.15 22.74
C THR A 128 -2.66 -1.61 22.34
N ALA A 129 -1.42 -2.07 22.21
CA ALA A 129 -1.06 -3.46 21.96
C ALA A 129 -0.83 -4.20 23.28
N ARG A 130 -1.64 -5.23 23.54
CA ARG A 130 -1.60 -6.03 24.78
C ARG A 130 -0.69 -7.24 24.63
N GLY A 131 0.60 -6.99 24.45
CA GLY A 131 1.66 -8.00 24.46
C GLY A 131 2.17 -8.31 25.88
N LEU A 132 3.30 -9.03 25.97
CA LEU A 132 3.99 -9.30 27.25
C LEU A 132 4.37 -8.00 27.99
N ILE A 133 4.79 -7.00 27.22
CA ILE A 133 4.94 -5.62 27.67
C ILE A 133 3.93 -4.80 26.87
N PRO A 134 2.94 -4.17 27.51
CA PRO A 134 1.99 -3.33 26.80
C PRO A 134 2.69 -2.13 26.13
N ILE A 135 2.30 -1.84 24.90
CA ILE A 135 2.80 -0.68 24.14
C ILE A 135 1.61 0.16 23.74
N THR A 136 1.74 1.48 23.90
CA THR A 136 0.78 2.46 23.41
C THR A 136 1.47 3.36 22.40
N TYR A 137 0.80 3.60 21.28
CA TYR A 137 1.26 4.48 20.19
C TYR A 137 0.06 5.20 19.58
N HIS A 138 0.31 6.19 18.71
CA HIS A 138 -0.74 7.02 18.14
C HIS A 138 -0.72 6.97 16.62
N LEU A 139 -1.92 7.03 16.04
CA LEU A 139 -2.12 7.25 14.62
C LEU A 139 -2.66 8.66 14.42
N GLU A 140 -2.05 9.40 13.51
CA GLU A 140 -2.49 10.72 13.07
C GLU A 140 -3.06 10.62 11.66
N LEU A 141 -4.28 11.11 11.47
CA LEU A 141 -4.92 11.10 10.17
C LEU A 141 -4.16 12.01 9.21
N VAL A 142 -3.78 11.47 8.05
CA VAL A 142 -3.16 12.22 6.96
C VAL A 142 -4.20 12.54 5.90
N GLU A 143 -5.02 11.55 5.55
CA GLU A 143 -6.06 11.64 4.54
C GLU A 143 -7.19 10.67 4.89
N ALA A 144 -8.43 11.15 4.96
CA ALA A 144 -9.58 10.28 5.16
C ALA A 144 -9.81 9.41 3.91
N GLY A 145 -10.11 8.13 4.11
CA GLY A 145 -10.58 7.29 3.01
C GLY A 145 -12.00 7.67 2.68
N GLU A 146 -12.29 8.04 1.43
CA GLU A 146 -13.67 8.19 0.99
C GLU A 146 -14.37 6.84 1.10
N VAL A 147 -15.51 6.82 1.78
CA VAL A 147 -16.56 5.84 1.52
C VAL A 147 -17.09 6.15 0.12
N LEU A 148 -16.36 5.69 -0.90
CA LEU A 148 -16.93 5.48 -2.22
C LEU A 148 -17.87 4.28 -2.06
N GLN A 149 -19.10 4.56 -1.61
CA GLN A 149 -20.22 3.78 -2.11
C GLN A 149 -20.05 3.82 -3.63
N PRO A 150 -19.90 2.68 -4.33
CA PRO A 150 -20.14 2.72 -5.75
C PRO A 150 -21.56 3.29 -5.87
N GLU A 151 -21.69 4.53 -6.34
CA GLU A 151 -22.98 5.00 -6.80
C GLU A 151 -23.45 3.90 -7.74
N ALA A 152 -24.52 3.21 -7.35
CA ALA A 152 -25.16 2.27 -8.23
C ALA A 152 -25.32 3.05 -9.54
N PRO A 153 -24.81 2.54 -10.68
CA PRO A 153 -24.92 3.25 -11.93
C PRO A 153 -26.38 3.68 -12.02
N ASP A 154 -26.60 4.99 -12.17
CA ASP A 154 -27.92 5.56 -12.35
C ASP A 154 -28.57 4.72 -13.44
N GLN A 155 -29.40 3.76 -13.04
CA GLN A 155 -30.20 2.97 -13.94
C GLN A 155 -31.28 3.97 -14.35
N ASP A 156 -30.93 4.76 -15.37
CA ASP A 156 -31.83 5.59 -16.09
C ASP A 156 -32.80 4.65 -16.83
N ASP A 157 -33.78 4.16 -16.09
CA ASP A 157 -34.87 3.31 -16.60
C ASP A 157 -35.79 4.08 -17.58
N SER A 158 -35.30 5.15 -18.21
CA SER A 158 -36.04 6.12 -19.01
C SER A 158 -35.87 5.98 -20.53
N TRP A 159 -35.00 5.08 -21.03
CA TRP A 159 -34.74 4.98 -22.48
C TRP A 159 -35.57 3.99 -23.29
N PHE A 160 -36.38 3.13 -22.65
CA PHE A 160 -37.29 2.24 -23.38
C PHE A 160 -38.68 2.25 -22.79
N SER A 161 -39.35 3.40 -22.86
CA SER A 161 -40.81 3.45 -22.83
C SER A 161 -41.34 4.57 -23.71
N SER A 162 -42.03 4.12 -24.76
CA SER A 162 -43.09 4.82 -25.51
C SER A 162 -42.59 5.74 -26.63
N ASP A 163 -42.69 5.30 -27.88
CA ASP A 163 -43.94 5.36 -28.69
C ASP A 163 -44.26 6.82 -29.07
N ASP A 164 -43.96 7.19 -30.32
CA ASP A 164 -44.78 8.15 -31.04
C ASP A 164 -44.72 7.91 -32.57
N SER A 165 -45.79 7.29 -33.06
CA SER A 165 -46.62 7.65 -34.21
C SER A 165 -46.04 8.49 -35.37
N ARG A 166 -46.27 7.96 -36.60
CA ARG A 166 -46.68 8.66 -37.85
C ARG A 166 -45.66 9.67 -38.44
N ASP A 167 -45.41 9.74 -39.74
CA ASP A 167 -46.39 9.93 -40.79
C ASP A 167 -45.70 9.89 -42.17
N ASP A 168 -46.45 9.36 -43.15
CA ASP A 168 -46.63 9.91 -44.49
C ASP A 168 -45.62 9.83 -45.67
N ARG A 169 -46.23 9.46 -46.82
CA ARG A 169 -45.93 9.73 -48.26
C ARG A 169 -45.09 8.70 -49.02
N ARG A 170 -45.71 7.92 -49.92
CA ARG A 170 -46.21 8.28 -51.28
C ARG A 170 -45.07 8.44 -52.30
N ASN A 171 -44.86 7.39 -53.09
CA ASN A 171 -44.69 7.38 -54.57
C ASN A 171 -44.16 5.99 -54.96
N GLU A 172 -44.44 5.37 -56.10
CA GLU A 172 -45.34 5.56 -57.23
C GLU A 172 -45.11 4.27 -58.06
N SER A 173 -46.08 3.95 -58.88
CA SER A 173 -46.19 2.82 -59.82
C SER A 173 -44.88 2.29 -60.42
N LYS A 174 -44.87 0.99 -60.76
CA LYS A 174 -44.95 0.57 -62.17
C LYS A 174 -44.95 -0.96 -62.35
N ASP A 175 -46.04 -1.41 -62.96
CA ASP A 175 -46.08 -2.23 -64.18
C ASP A 175 -45.57 -3.69 -64.18
N GLU A 176 -46.25 -4.46 -65.03
CA GLU A 176 -45.87 -5.73 -65.64
C GLU A 176 -46.21 -7.01 -64.83
N SER A 177 -47.42 -7.56 -64.96
CA SER A 177 -47.89 -8.42 -66.06
C SER A 177 -46.96 -9.60 -66.35
N TRP A 178 -47.34 -10.81 -65.93
CA TRP A 178 -47.32 -12.03 -66.77
C TRP A 178 -47.90 -13.24 -66.01
N PHE A 179 -49.02 -13.79 -66.47
CA PHE A 179 -49.43 -15.18 -66.22
C PHE A 179 -48.86 -16.05 -67.35
N PRO A 180 -48.49 -17.30 -67.08
CA PRO A 180 -49.25 -18.43 -67.63
C PRO A 180 -49.48 -19.50 -66.54
N ALA A 181 -50.71 -19.98 -66.39
CA ALA A 181 -51.36 -21.05 -67.16
C ALA A 181 -50.95 -22.45 -66.66
N ASP A 182 -52.00 -23.21 -66.42
CA ASP A 182 -52.06 -24.59 -65.95
C ASP A 182 -51.37 -25.60 -66.88
N GLU A 183 -51.40 -26.84 -66.40
CA GLU A 183 -51.20 -28.12 -67.11
C GLU A 183 -49.75 -28.65 -67.17
N ASP A 184 -49.51 -29.74 -66.43
CA ASP A 184 -49.37 -31.07 -67.04
C ASP A 184 -49.09 -32.16 -65.97
N GLY A 185 -49.82 -33.28 -66.05
CA GLY A 185 -49.36 -34.62 -65.64
C GLY A 185 -49.89 -35.21 -64.35
#